data_AF-Q934L2-F1
#
_entry.id   AF-Q934L2-F1
#
_cell.length_a   1.000
_cell.length_b   1.000
_cell.length_c   1.000
_cell.angle_alpha   90.00
_cell.angle_beta   90.00
_cell.angle_gamma   90.00
#
_symmetry.space_group_name_H-M   'P 1'
#
loop_
_entity.id
_entity.type
_entity.pdbx_description
1 polymer ?
#
loop_
_entity_poly.entity_id
_entity_poly.type
_entity_poly.pdbx_seq_one_letter_code
_entity_poly.pdbx_strand_id
1 'polypeptide(L)'
;METTGYMNRANHALTASSSSVTDVLASLDMPRNRLAAHQHIVAGVSPEVVIKLVALLGSDTRTVCAMIGIHRDELSRQIRRGVHLSPAQGDRLYWVVLALEAVISLYNGDITKSLRWLTRPAWGFGGE
;
A
#
# COMPACT_ATOMS: atom_id res chain seq x y z
N MET A 1 7.00 52.50 -27.30
CA MET A 1 6.76 53.03 -25.94
C MET A 1 5.26 52.93 -25.75
N GLU A 2 4.69 52.07 -24.91
CA GLU A 2 5.11 51.56 -23.61
C GLU A 2 4.72 50.08 -23.47
N THR A 3 5.59 49.31 -22.82
CA THR A 3 5.40 47.91 -22.41
C THR A 3 5.02 47.87 -20.94
N THR A 4 3.81 47.40 -20.63
CA THR A 4 3.32 47.07 -19.28
C THR A 4 2.38 45.86 -19.46
N GLY A 5 2.56 44.65 -18.92
CA GLY A 5 3.31 44.21 -17.76
C GLY A 5 2.33 43.81 -16.65
N TYR A 6 1.67 42.64 -16.73
CA TYR A 6 1.04 41.93 -15.59
C TYR A 6 0.86 40.45 -15.99
N MET A 7 1.86 39.60 -15.72
CA MET A 7 1.92 38.69 -14.55
C MET A 7 0.77 37.67 -14.45
N ASN A 8 1.06 36.49 -14.98
CA ASN A 8 1.04 35.20 -14.29
C ASN A 8 -0.19 34.92 -13.41
N ARG A 9 -1.23 34.33 -14.04
CA ARG A 9 -2.37 33.74 -13.34
C ARG A 9 -1.87 32.54 -12.54
N ALA A 10 -1.84 32.74 -11.22
CA ALA A 10 -1.54 31.79 -10.17
C ALA A 10 -2.02 30.35 -10.50
N ASN A 11 -1.08 29.50 -10.89
CA ASN A 11 -1.14 28.06 -10.63
C ASN A 11 -0.58 27.80 -9.22
N HIS A 12 -1.24 28.35 -8.21
CA HIS A 12 -0.99 28.02 -6.80
C HIS A 12 -2.12 27.10 -6.33
N ALA A 13 -2.00 25.80 -6.62
CA ALA A 13 -2.61 24.72 -5.83
C ALA A 13 -2.21 23.35 -6.40
N LEU A 14 -0.92 23.00 -6.39
CA LEU A 14 -0.47 21.63 -6.68
C LEU A 14 0.92 21.37 -6.07
N THR A 15 1.09 21.68 -4.79
CA THR A 15 2.23 21.18 -4.00
C THR A 15 1.95 21.29 -2.51
N ALA A 16 0.91 20.60 -2.04
CA ALA A 16 0.96 20.06 -0.68
C ALA A 16 1.69 18.72 -0.79
N SER A 17 3.00 18.78 -0.98
CA SER A 17 3.88 17.63 -0.79
C SER A 17 4.02 17.42 0.72
N SER A 18 2.95 16.96 1.38
CA SER A 18 3.13 16.28 2.65
C SER A 18 3.58 14.88 2.30
N SER A 19 4.89 14.65 2.35
CA SER A 19 5.42 13.31 2.59
C SER A 19 4.98 12.92 4.00
N SER A 20 3.70 12.60 4.16
CA SER A 20 3.20 11.88 5.31
C SER A 20 3.41 10.40 5.01
N VAL A 21 3.60 9.61 6.07
CA VAL A 21 3.75 8.14 6.08
C VAL A 21 2.53 7.41 5.45
N THR A 22 1.64 8.14 4.78
CA THR A 22 0.33 7.70 4.30
C THR A 22 0.32 7.23 2.85
N ASP A 23 1.37 7.49 2.05
CA ASP A 23 1.44 7.01 0.65
C ASP A 23 2.20 5.67 0.55
N VAL A 24 1.60 4.64 1.14
CA VAL A 24 2.14 3.27 1.19
C VAL A 24 2.18 2.66 -0.20
N LEU A 25 1.17 2.91 -1.04
CA LEU A 25 1.14 2.46 -2.43
C LEU A 25 2.33 2.99 -3.23
N ALA A 26 2.62 4.29 -3.13
CA ALA A 26 3.78 4.88 -3.78
C ALA A 26 5.09 4.26 -3.28
N SER A 27 5.19 4.00 -1.97
CA SER A 27 6.38 3.36 -1.37
C SER A 27 6.59 1.90 -1.82
N LEU A 28 5.54 1.26 -2.34
CA LEU A 28 5.57 -0.10 -2.88
C LEU A 28 5.68 -0.13 -4.41
N ASP A 29 5.81 1.03 -5.07
CA ASP A 29 5.73 1.16 -6.53
C ASP A 29 4.40 0.64 -7.11
N MET A 30 3.32 0.66 -6.30
CA MET A 30 2.00 0.19 -6.69
C MET A 30 1.11 1.37 -7.18
N PRO A 31 0.41 1.22 -8.31
CA PRO A 31 -0.43 2.28 -8.83
C PRO A 31 -1.71 2.44 -8.01
N ARG A 32 -2.10 3.69 -7.75
CA ARG A 32 -3.36 4.04 -7.05
C ARG A 32 -4.60 3.97 -7.95
N ASN A 33 -4.42 4.12 -9.26
CA ASN A 33 -5.52 4.00 -10.23
C ASN A 33 -5.95 2.54 -10.37
N ARG A 34 -7.25 2.24 -10.23
CA ARG A 34 -7.77 0.86 -10.25
C ARG A 34 -7.48 0.09 -11.53
N LEU A 35 -7.56 0.74 -12.70
CA LEU A 35 -7.25 0.10 -13.98
C LEU A 35 -5.75 -0.23 -14.06
N ALA A 36 -4.90 0.72 -13.67
CA ALA A 36 -3.46 0.49 -13.63
C ALA A 36 -3.06 -0.57 -12.59
N ALA A 37 -3.75 -0.62 -11.44
CA ALA A 37 -3.56 -1.67 -10.43
C ALA A 37 -3.95 -3.04 -10.96
N HIS A 38 -5.10 -3.15 -11.64
CA HIS A 38 -5.50 -4.39 -12.28
C HIS A 38 -4.46 -4.84 -13.32
N GLN A 39 -4.00 -3.93 -14.19
CA GLN A 39 -2.95 -4.23 -15.17
C GLN A 39 -1.65 -4.68 -14.51
N HIS A 40 -1.22 -4.01 -13.43
CA HIS A 40 -0.04 -4.37 -12.66
C HIS A 40 -0.17 -5.75 -12.01
N ILE A 41 -1.34 -6.08 -11.44
CA ILE A 41 -1.62 -7.39 -10.84
C ILE A 41 -1.60 -8.50 -11.90
N VAL A 42 -2.23 -8.26 -13.06
CA VAL A 42 -2.28 -9.23 -14.17
C VAL A 42 -0.90 -9.47 -14.77
N ALA A 43 -0.05 -8.44 -14.86
CA ALA A 43 1.35 -8.58 -15.28
C ALA A 43 2.20 -9.40 -14.29
N GLY A 44 1.71 -9.58 -13.07
CA GLY A 44 2.35 -10.32 -12.00
C GLY A 44 3.15 -9.40 -11.09
N VAL A 45 2.81 -9.44 -9.80
CA VAL A 45 3.48 -8.64 -8.76
C VAL A 45 4.66 -9.43 -8.21
N SER A 46 5.81 -8.79 -8.04
CA SER A 46 6.98 -9.43 -7.43
C SER A 46 6.69 -9.74 -5.94
N PRO A 47 7.04 -10.94 -5.44
CA PRO A 47 6.83 -11.31 -4.04
C PRO A 47 7.63 -10.44 -3.06
N GLU A 48 8.70 -9.78 -3.52
CA GLU A 48 9.51 -8.84 -2.75
C GLU A 48 8.71 -7.60 -2.30
N VAL A 49 7.60 -7.26 -2.98
CA VAL A 49 6.68 -6.20 -2.55
C VAL A 49 6.13 -6.49 -1.15
N VAL A 50 5.89 -7.76 -0.81
CA VAL A 50 5.45 -8.15 0.54
C VAL A 50 6.55 -7.88 1.56
N ILE A 51 7.82 -8.11 1.20
CA ILE A 51 8.96 -7.83 2.08
C ILE A 51 9.15 -6.32 2.28
N LYS A 52 8.97 -5.51 1.22
CA LYS A 52 8.94 -4.05 1.33
C LYS A 52 7.83 -3.60 2.29
N LEU A 53 6.63 -4.17 2.17
CA LEU A 53 5.51 -3.85 3.05
C LEU A 53 5.80 -4.21 4.52
N VAL A 54 6.41 -5.37 4.77
CA VAL A 54 6.87 -5.78 6.12
C VAL A 54 7.82 -4.73 6.71
N ALA A 55 8.81 -4.28 5.92
CA ALA A 55 9.77 -3.27 6.35
C ALA A 55 9.09 -1.91 6.62
N LEU A 56 8.18 -1.48 5.75
CA LEU A 56 7.42 -0.23 5.90
C LEU A 56 6.57 -0.21 7.17
N LEU A 57 5.94 -1.34 7.51
CA LEU A 57 5.08 -1.46 8.67
C LEU A 57 5.82 -1.71 9.98
N GLY A 58 7.12 -2.05 9.93
CA GLY A 58 7.87 -2.51 11.10
C GLY A 58 7.25 -3.75 11.76
N SER A 59 6.54 -4.56 10.97
CA SER A 59 5.81 -5.75 11.43
C SER A 59 6.55 -7.03 11.06
N ASP A 60 6.10 -8.18 11.54
CA ASP A 60 6.70 -9.46 11.16
C ASP A 60 6.08 -10.02 9.86
N THR A 61 6.88 -10.80 9.13
CA THR A 61 6.46 -11.39 7.85
C THR A 61 5.24 -12.30 8.00
N ARG A 62 5.07 -13.00 9.13
CA ARG A 62 3.93 -13.91 9.32
C ARG A 62 2.63 -13.11 9.42
N THR A 63 2.61 -12.02 10.18
CA THR A 63 1.45 -11.13 10.31
C THR A 63 1.05 -10.53 8.96
N VAL A 64 1.98 -9.95 8.21
CA VAL A 64 1.67 -9.35 6.90
C VAL A 64 1.20 -10.41 5.89
N CYS A 65 1.86 -11.58 5.87
CA CYS A 65 1.42 -12.70 5.04
C CYS A 65 0.01 -13.17 5.40
N ALA A 66 -0.33 -13.23 6.68
CA ALA A 66 -1.67 -13.61 7.14
C ALA A 66 -2.74 -12.61 6.67
N MET A 67 -2.46 -11.30 6.73
CA MET A 67 -3.36 -10.26 6.22
C MET A 67 -3.67 -10.45 4.72
N ILE A 68 -2.67 -10.85 3.92
CA ILE A 68 -2.80 -11.07 2.47
C ILE A 68 -3.41 -12.46 2.16
N GLY A 69 -3.48 -13.36 3.15
CA GLY A 69 -3.87 -14.75 2.94
C GLY A 69 -2.85 -15.54 2.12
N ILE A 70 -1.56 -15.39 2.44
CA ILE A 70 -0.44 -16.14 1.88
C ILE A 70 0.30 -16.85 3.02
N HIS A 71 0.70 -18.10 2.81
CA HIS A 71 1.58 -18.76 3.78
C HIS A 71 3.02 -18.24 3.64
N ARG A 72 3.70 -17.97 4.77
CA ARG A 72 5.10 -17.50 4.77
C ARG A 72 6.04 -18.40 3.96
N ASP A 73 5.84 -19.72 4.01
CA ASP A 73 6.66 -20.68 3.28
C ASP A 73 6.39 -20.64 1.76
N GLU A 74 5.16 -20.33 1.37
CA GLU A 74 4.80 -20.06 -0.02
C GLU A 74 5.54 -18.82 -0.53
N LEU A 75 5.47 -17.72 0.21
CA LEU A 75 6.18 -16.48 -0.13
C LEU A 75 7.69 -16.75 -0.28
N SER A 76 8.29 -17.46 0.67
CA SER A 76 9.71 -17.82 0.64
C SER A 76 10.06 -18.69 -0.57
N ARG A 77 9.14 -19.58 -0.99
CA ARG A 77 9.31 -20.39 -2.18
C ARG A 77 9.19 -19.57 -3.46
N GLN A 78 8.28 -18.62 -3.53
CA GLN A 78 8.10 -17.71 -4.67
C GLN A 78 9.35 -16.84 -4.87
N ILE A 79 9.87 -16.24 -3.80
CA ILE A 79 11.12 -15.44 -3.84
C ILE A 79 12.28 -16.31 -4.35
N ARG A 80 12.51 -17.48 -3.76
CA ARG A 80 13.61 -18.37 -4.18
C ARG A 80 13.52 -18.83 -5.63
N ARG A 81 12.31 -18.96 -6.17
CA ARG A 81 12.07 -19.39 -7.55
C ARG A 81 11.98 -18.23 -8.54
N GLY A 82 11.98 -16.99 -8.07
CA GLY A 82 11.74 -15.81 -8.91
C GLY A 82 10.34 -15.81 -9.55
N VAL A 83 9.34 -16.39 -8.86
CA VAL A 83 7.97 -16.51 -9.38
C VAL A 83 7.12 -15.38 -8.81
N HIS A 84 6.40 -14.68 -9.69
CA HIS A 84 5.47 -13.63 -9.31
C HIS A 84 4.31 -14.17 -8.45
N LEU A 85 3.71 -13.29 -7.66
CA LEU A 85 2.45 -13.55 -6.98
C LEU A 85 1.37 -13.90 -8.01
N SER A 86 0.50 -14.84 -7.66
CA SER A 86 -0.67 -15.13 -8.50
C SER A 86 -1.61 -13.91 -8.54
N PRO A 87 -2.46 -13.77 -9.57
CA PRO A 87 -3.39 -12.63 -9.65
C PRO A 87 -4.27 -12.48 -8.41
N ALA A 88 -4.73 -13.58 -7.82
CA ALA A 88 -5.52 -13.55 -6.58
C ALA A 88 -4.70 -13.10 -5.36
N GLN A 89 -3.41 -13.45 -5.30
CA GLN A 89 -2.51 -12.96 -4.25
C GLN A 89 -2.22 -11.47 -4.42
N GLY A 90 -1.97 -11.01 -5.65
CA GLY A 90 -1.76 -9.60 -5.98
C GLY A 90 -2.98 -8.73 -5.70
N ASP A 91 -4.19 -9.22 -6.00
CA ASP A 91 -5.44 -8.53 -5.69
C ASP A 91 -5.63 -8.36 -4.18
N ARG A 92 -5.45 -9.44 -3.39
CA ARG A 92 -5.52 -9.35 -1.93
C ARG A 92 -4.47 -8.40 -1.35
N LEU A 93 -3.24 -8.44 -1.85
CA LEU A 93 -2.18 -7.52 -1.44
C LEU A 93 -2.60 -6.06 -1.68
N TYR A 94 -3.12 -5.75 -2.86
CA TYR A 94 -3.57 -4.41 -3.20
C TYR A 94 -4.67 -3.90 -2.26
N TRP A 95 -5.69 -4.73 -1.99
CA TRP A 95 -6.77 -4.36 -1.06
C TRP A 95 -6.29 -4.19 0.38
N VAL A 96 -5.37 -5.05 0.84
CA VAL A 96 -4.74 -4.92 2.16
C VAL A 96 -3.98 -3.61 2.28
N VAL A 97 -3.21 -3.23 1.27
CA VAL A 97 -2.46 -1.95 1.26
C VAL A 97 -3.42 -0.77 1.30
N LEU A 98 -4.51 -0.79 0.52
CA LEU A 98 -5.53 0.26 0.57
C LEU A 98 -6.19 0.38 1.95
N ALA A 99 -6.54 -0.74 2.57
CA ALA A 99 -7.11 -0.75 3.92
C ALA A 99 -6.11 -0.21 4.95
N LEU A 100 -4.83 -0.60 4.85
CA LEU A 100 -3.76 -0.10 5.68
C LEU A 100 -3.59 1.42 5.55
N GLU A 101 -3.53 1.96 4.34
CA GLU A 101 -3.45 3.41 4.13
C GLU A 101 -4.61 4.15 4.77
N ALA A 102 -5.84 3.64 4.61
CA ALA A 102 -7.03 4.25 5.19
C ALA A 102 -6.97 4.27 6.72
N VAL A 103 -6.54 3.17 7.34
CA VAL A 103 -6.43 3.08 8.81
C VAL A 103 -5.24 3.90 9.34
N ILE A 104 -4.11 3.91 8.64
CA ILE A 104 -2.97 4.79 8.95
C ILE A 104 -3.41 6.25 8.90
N SER A 105 -4.18 6.64 7.88
CA SER A 105 -4.77 7.98 7.81
C SER A 105 -5.74 8.25 8.96
N LEU A 106 -6.58 7.28 9.35
CA LEU A 106 -7.51 7.40 10.47
C LEU A 106 -6.79 7.67 11.80
N TYR A 107 -5.63 7.05 11.99
CA TYR A 107 -4.79 7.21 13.19
C TYR A 107 -3.66 8.24 13.02
N ASN A 108 -3.78 9.18 12.08
CA ASN A 108 -2.83 10.28 11.85
C ASN A 108 -1.37 9.81 11.66
N GLY A 109 -1.17 8.69 10.95
CA GLY A 109 0.15 8.13 10.68
C GLY A 109 0.69 7.15 11.72
N ASP A 110 -0.04 6.88 12.82
CA ASP A 110 0.40 5.95 13.86
C ASP A 110 0.25 4.48 13.39
N ILE A 111 1.30 3.93 12.80
CA ILE A 111 1.34 2.55 12.28
C ILE A 111 1.04 1.53 13.39
N THR A 112 1.56 1.74 14.61
CA THR A 112 1.36 0.81 15.73
C THR A 112 -0.11 0.72 16.12
N LYS A 113 -0.79 1.86 16.26
CA LYS A 113 -2.24 1.88 16.55
C LYS A 113 -3.04 1.31 15.38
N SER A 114 -2.63 1.60 14.16
CA SER A 114 -3.30 1.13 12.94
C SER A 114 -3.27 -0.39 12.82
N LEU A 115 -2.09 -0.99 12.98
CA LEU A 115 -1.93 -2.44 12.98
C LEU A 115 -2.72 -3.08 14.12
N ARG A 116 -2.62 -2.54 15.34
CA ARG A 116 -3.39 -3.03 16.49
C ARG A 116 -4.89 -3.00 16.24
N TRP A 117 -5.38 -1.98 15.55
CA TRP A 117 -6.80 -1.87 15.20
C TRP A 117 -7.20 -2.89 14.12
N LEU A 118 -6.38 -3.06 13.08
CA LEU A 118 -6.63 -4.01 12.00
C LEU A 118 -6.56 -5.48 12.42
N THR A 119 -5.69 -5.83 13.36
CA THR A 119 -5.56 -7.22 13.85
C THR A 119 -6.50 -7.52 15.01
N ARG A 120 -7.33 -6.56 15.43
CA ARG A 120 -8.28 -6.77 16.52
C ARG A 120 -9.52 -7.47 15.96
N PRO A 121 -9.95 -8.60 16.56
CA PRO A 121 -11.15 -9.27 16.14
C PRO A 121 -12.34 -8.33 16.21
N ALA A 122 -13.05 -8.19 15.10
CA ALA A 122 -14.22 -7.35 15.05
C ALA A 122 -15.45 -8.21 15.39
N TRP A 123 -16.08 -7.92 16.53
CA TRP A 123 -17.22 -8.69 17.03
C TRP A 123 -18.40 -8.74 16.04
N GLY A 124 -18.51 -7.73 15.16
CA GLY A 124 -19.50 -7.68 14.07
C GLY A 124 -19.22 -8.59 12.87
N PHE A 125 -18.07 -9.26 12.84
CA PHE A 125 -17.65 -10.18 11.77
C PHE A 125 -17.49 -11.62 12.27
N GLY A 126 -18.05 -11.96 13.44
CA GLY A 126 -17.97 -13.31 14.00
C GLY A 126 -16.77 -13.56 14.92
N GLY A 127 -15.98 -12.51 15.22
CA GLY A 127 -14.85 -12.62 16.15
C GLY A 127 -13.55 -13.15 15.54
N GLU A 128 -13.44 -13.11 14.21
CA GLU A 128 -12.19 -13.29 13.48
C GLU A 128 -11.50 -11.94 13.18
#